data_AF-A0A7C7Q7F8-F1
#
_entry.id   AF-A0A7C7Q7F8-F1
#
_cell.length_a   1.000
_cell.length_b   1.000
_cell.length_c   1.000
_cell.angle_alpha   90.00
_cell.angle_beta   90.00
_cell.angle_gamma   90.00
#
_symmetry.space_group_name_H-M   'P 1'
#
loop_
_entity.id
_entity.type
_entity.pdbx_description
1 polymer ?
#
loop_
_entity_poly.entity_id
_entity_poly.type
_entity_poly.pdbx_seq_one_letter_code
_entity_poly.pdbx_strand_id
1 'polypeptide(L)' 'MGISGGRVIYRRLSEVSGPLIVVEGGRDVGYGEIAEVTGPDGRPRRGMVLEVGERLTVVQVFQGTSGLTARPSASRPA' A
#
# COMPACT_ATOMS: atom_id res chain seq x y z
N MET A 1 -15.49 21.49 -2.63
CA MET A 1 -14.13 21.04 -2.99
C MET A 1 -14.23 19.54 -3.26
N GLY A 2 -14.35 19.16 -4.52
CA GLY A 2 -14.76 17.80 -4.91
C GLY A 2 -13.59 16.84 -5.01
N ILE A 3 -13.79 15.66 -4.42
CA ILE A 3 -13.27 14.34 -4.81
C ILE A 3 -11.90 14.27 -5.50
N SER A 4 -10.88 13.91 -4.74
CA SER A 4 -9.73 13.18 -5.28
C SER A 4 -9.72 11.79 -4.66
N GLY A 5 -10.37 10.84 -5.32
CA GLY A 5 -10.13 9.42 -5.08
C GLY A 5 -8.73 9.10 -5.57
N GLY A 6 -7.74 9.30 -4.71
CA GLY A 6 -6.33 9.04 -5.01
C GLY A 6 -6.13 7.58 -5.41
N ARG A 7 -5.75 7.35 -6.66
CA ARG A 7 -5.40 6.01 -7.13
C ARG A 7 -3.93 5.78 -6.87
N VAL A 8 -3.60 5.05 -5.81
CA VAL A 8 -2.21 4.65 -5.57
C VAL A 8 -1.94 3.31 -6.22
N ILE A 9 -1.04 3.30 -7.19
CA ILE A 9 -0.59 2.05 -7.81
C ILE A 9 0.74 1.68 -7.14
N TYR A 10 0.65 0.86 -6.10
CA TYR A 10 1.86 0.38 -5.40
C TYR A 10 2.57 -0.67 -6.25
N ARG A 11 3.85 -0.41 -6.55
CA ARG A 11 4.69 -1.33 -7.34
C ARG A 11 5.47 -2.31 -6.47
N ARG A 12 5.66 -2.02 -5.18
CA ARG A 12 6.41 -2.85 -4.23
C ARG A 12 5.75 -2.87 -2.86
N LEU A 13 5.23 -4.05 -2.47
CA LEU A 13 4.84 -4.36 -1.11
C LEU A 13 6.12 -4.69 -0.32
N SER A 14 6.41 -3.93 0.72
CA SER A 14 7.57 -4.13 1.58
C SER A 14 7.26 -5.08 2.74
N GLU A 15 6.03 -5.03 3.28
CA GLU A 15 5.60 -5.90 4.37
C GLU A 15 4.08 -6.13 4.35
N VAL A 16 3.64 -7.28 4.86
CA VAL A 16 2.23 -7.63 5.09
C VAL A 16 2.11 -8.21 6.49
N SER A 17 1.29 -7.60 7.35
CA SER A 17 1.05 -8.05 8.73
C SER A 17 -0.44 -7.95 9.06
N GLY A 18 -1.10 -9.11 9.15
CA GLY A 18 -2.55 -9.16 9.35
C GLY A 18 -3.30 -8.34 8.29
N PRO A 19 -4.16 -7.36 8.68
CA PRO A 19 -4.87 -6.49 7.74
C PRO A 19 -4.02 -5.31 7.22
N LEU A 20 -2.78 -5.16 7.69
CA LEU A 20 -1.91 -4.03 7.35
C LEU A 20 -0.92 -4.40 6.25
N ILE A 21 -0.64 -3.43 5.40
CA ILE A 21 0.46 -3.49 4.45
C ILE A 21 1.35 -2.26 4.57
N VAL A 22 2.63 -2.47 4.33
CA VAL A 22 3.63 -1.40 4.21
C VAL A 22 4.13 -1.38 2.78
N VAL A 23 4.13 -0.19 2.19
CA VAL A 23 4.46 0.01 0.78
C VAL A 23 5.51 1.09 0.63
N GLU A 24 6.45 0.85 -0.27
CA GLU A 24 7.44 1.84 -0.69
C GLU A 24 6.82 2.81 -1.70
N GLY A 25 6.78 4.09 -1.33
CA GLY A 25 6.23 5.15 -2.17
C GLY A 25 4.71 5.23 -2.10
N GLY A 26 4.23 6.41 -1.68
CA GLY A 26 2.82 6.80 -1.65
C GLY A 26 2.71 8.32 -1.79
N ARG A 27 3.40 8.89 -2.78
CA ARG A 27 3.57 10.36 -2.92
C ARG A 27 2.27 11.12 -3.23
N ASP A 28 1.21 10.40 -3.56
CA ASP A 28 -0.08 10.97 -3.98
C ASP A 28 -1.25 10.53 -3.08
N VAL A 29 -0.96 10.18 -1.81
CA VAL A 29 -2.00 9.94 -0.80
C VAL A 29 -1.77 10.68 0.49
N GLY A 30 -2.88 11.13 1.07
CA GLY A 30 -2.98 11.68 2.41
C GLY A 30 -3.41 10.66 3.44
N TYR A 31 -3.11 10.97 4.70
CA TYR A 31 -3.69 10.28 5.86
C TYR A 31 -5.22 10.28 5.78
N GLY A 32 -5.84 9.13 6.07
CA GLY A 32 -7.29 8.97 6.06
C GLY A 32 -7.91 8.83 4.67
N GLU A 33 -7.12 8.94 3.60
CA GLU A 33 -7.61 8.73 2.24
C GLU A 33 -7.85 7.25 1.96
N ILE A 34 -8.81 7.00 1.07
CA ILE A 34 -9.03 5.66 0.51
C ILE A 34 -8.05 5.43 -0.62
N ALA A 35 -7.27 4.36 -0.51
CA ALA A 35 -6.35 3.91 -1.53
C ALA A 35 -6.80 2.57 -2.12
N GLU A 36 -6.42 2.33 -3.37
CA GLU A 36 -6.48 1.02 -4.00
C GLU A 36 -5.09 0.37 -3.92
N VAL A 37 -5.04 -0.94 -3.71
CA VAL A 37 -3.82 -1.73 -3.64
C VAL A 37 -3.94 -2.86 -4.62
N THR A 38 -2.97 -2.98 -5.53
CA THR A 38 -2.88 -4.10 -6.47
C THR A 38 -1.62 -4.89 -6.18
N GLY A 39 -1.80 -6.15 -5.77
CA GLY A 39 -0.71 -7.08 -5.55
C GLY A 39 -0.29 -7.82 -6.83
N PRO A 40 0.62 -8.80 -6.72
CA PRO A 40 1.05 -9.63 -7.84
C PRO A 40 -0.06 -10.43 -8.52
N ASP A 41 -1.17 -10.68 -7.81
CA ASP A 41 -2.34 -11.37 -8.33
C ASP A 41 -3.22 -10.50 -9.26
N GLY A 42 -2.88 -9.21 -9.39
CA GLY A 42 -3.59 -8.26 -10.24
C GLY A 42 -4.95 -7.81 -9.70
N ARG A 43 -5.36 -8.28 -8.51
CA ARG A 43 -6.68 -7.95 -7.95
C ARG A 43 -6.61 -6.65 -7.14
N PRO A 44 -7.43 -5.63 -7.46
CA PRO A 44 -7.49 -4.41 -6.68
C PRO A 44 -8.17 -4.67 -5.32
N ARG A 45 -7.62 -4.08 -4.27
CA ARG A 45 -8.16 -4.13 -2.90
C ARG A 45 -8.22 -2.71 -2.36
N ARG A 46 -9.33 -2.35 -1.74
CA ARG A 46 -9.47 -1.03 -1.10
C ARG A 46 -8.90 -1.05 0.31
N GLY A 47 -8.31 0.06 0.70
CA GLY A 47 -7.82 0.28 2.05
C GLY A 47 -7.83 1.74 2.44
N MET A 48 -7.50 1.99 3.71
CA MET A 48 -7.35 3.32 4.29
C MET A 48 -5.89 3.59 4.62
N VAL A 49 -5.41 4.76 4.25
CA VAL A 49 -4.06 5.21 4.59
C VAL A 49 -4.02 5.60 6.07
N LEU A 50 -3.17 4.92 6.84
CA LEU A 50 -3.00 5.15 8.27
C LEU A 50 -1.74 5.98 8.58
N GLU A 51 -0.74 5.96 7.69
CA GLU A 51 0.48 6.72 7.87
C GLU A 51 1.10 7.04 6.51
N VAL A 52 1.65 8.25 6.37
CA VAL A 52 2.39 8.72 5.19
C VAL A 52 3.74 9.24 5.65
N GLY A 53 4.81 8.51 5.35
CA GLY A 53 6.18 8.93 5.52
C GLY A 53 6.86 9.27 4.19
N GLU A 54 8.08 9.80 4.25
CA GLU A 54 8.84 10.18 3.05
C GLU A 54 9.12 9.00 2.09
N ARG A 55 9.22 7.79 2.65
CA ARG A 55 9.59 6.55 1.93
C ARG A 55 8.53 5.47 2.02
N LEU A 56 7.84 5.37 3.15
CA LEU A 56 6.90 4.30 3.45
C LEU A 56 5.51 4.88 3.71
N THR A 57 4.50 4.12 3.29
CA THR A 57 3.09 4.39 3.59
C THR A 57 2.49 3.14 4.21
N VAL A 58 1.65 3.31 5.22
CA VAL A 58 0.93 2.21 5.87
C VAL A 58 -0.53 2.27 5.46
N VAL A 59 -1.05 1.13 4.99
CA VAL A 59 -2.43 1.01 4.52
C VAL A 59 -3.10 -0.17 5.22
N GLN A 60 -4.30 0.05 5.76
CA GLN A 60 -5.16 -1.03 6.22
C GLN A 60 -6.09 -1.50 5.11
N VAL A 61 -6.07 -2.79 4.81
CA VAL A 61 -6.86 -3.40 3.73
C VAL A 61 -8.16 -3.99 4.28
N PHE A 62 -9.30 -3.57 3.75
CA PHE A 62 -10.62 -3.97 4.27
C PHE A 62 -10.98 -5.44 3.99
N GLN A 63 -10.63 -5.93 2.80
CA GLN A 63 -10.92 -7.30 2.37
C GLN A 63 -9.84 -8.31 2.81
N GLY A 64 -8.96 -7.91 3.73
CA GLY A 64 -7.80 -8.68 4.12
C GLY A 64 -6.69 -8.65 3.07
N THR A 65 -5.55 -9.25 3.42
CA THR A 65 -4.30 -9.17 2.66
C THR A 65 -3.98 -10.47 1.91
N SER A 66 -4.90 -11.44 1.88
CA SER A 66 -4.72 -12.69 1.15
C SER A 66 -4.38 -12.44 -0.32
N GLY A 67 -3.28 -13.02 -0.81
CA GLY A 67 -2.77 -12.79 -2.17
C GLY A 67 -1.88 -11.55 -2.33
N LEU A 68 -1.73 -10.74 -1.27
CA LEU A 68 -0.65 -9.77 -1.16
C LEU A 68 0.56 -10.48 -0.57
N THR A 69 1.68 -10.45 -1.27
CA THR A 69 2.95 -10.99 -0.77
C THR A 69 4.01 -9.92 -0.93
N ALA A 70 4.72 -9.63 0.16
CA ALA A 70 5.92 -8.83 0.11
C ALA A 70 6.95 -9.59 -0.74
N ARG A 71 7.39 -8.99 -1.84
CA ARG A 71 8.57 -9.50 -2.54
C ARG A 71 9.74 -8.86 -1.81
N PRO A 72 10.65 -9.63 -1.18
CA PRO A 72 11.81 -9.03 -0.53
C PRO A 72 12.52 -8.16 -1.56
N SER A 73 12.63 -6.86 -1.28
CA SER A 73 13.55 -6.02 -2.03
C SER A 73 14.93 -6.61 -1.78
N ALA A 74 15.67 -6.93 -2.84
CA ALA A 74 17.05 -7.35 -2.69
C ALA A 74 17.81 -6.16 -2.09
N SER A 75 17.90 -6.10 -0.76
CA SER A 75 18.93 -5.33 -0.10
C SER A 75 20.23 -6.01 -0.51
N ARG A 76 20.96 -5.37 -1.42
CA ARG A 76 22.33 -5.79 -1.69
C ARG A 76 23.08 -5.57 -0.37
N PRO A 77 23.65 -6.61 0.27
CA PRO A 77 24.47 -6.41 1.45
C PRO A 77 25.63 -5.49 1.04
N ALA A 78 25.88 -4.49 1.88
CA ALA A 78 27.08 -3.66 1.80
C ALA A 78 28.32 -4.50 2.10
#